data_AF-A0A8H6UIN3-F1
#
_entry.id   AF-A0A8H6UIN3-F1
#
_cell.length_a   1.000
_cell.length_b   1.000
_cell.length_c   1.000
_cell.angle_alpha   90.00
_cell.angle_beta   90.00
_cell.angle_gamma   90.00
#
_symmetry.space_group_name_H-M   'P 1'
#
loop_
_entity.id
_entity.type
_entity.pdbx_description
1 polymer ?
#
loop_
_entity_poly.entity_id
_entity_poly.type
_entity_poly.pdbx_seq_one_letter_code
_entity_poly.pdbx_strand_id
1 'polypeptide(L)'
;MALISELLENQYFLQGIAVALFLVVVSNFYRELVDGFPYRNIPLVGRGKWEITNSKAKQRFVSSAKELIEQGFSQGRTVFQMMFSHTPMIVLHPRYIDEIKSHPDLDFDEANKKAFFGAKIPGFEAFEGLGPDHIVLDVINKKLTQTLGSLTIPLSRETAAVLKEELPQKSDEWQSLVFAQEIPHIVARLSSLVFLGEKICRDKEWLNVSVNYTIDAFVGARDLREWPTVTRPLVHWFLPSTRRVRKHIRVAKKIVQNEIEKRELIRQGKLPEEDPPRSHADALDWFREVAAGRPFDETRSQIGLSLAAIHTTSNLLTNVMYDLIAYQEYIQPLRDEIIAVVEEDGCLKKTSLTKLKLMDSFMKESQRINPVSLALLQRLAKADITLSDGTYIPKGGVLVVSTRTLRDESIYPNADTFDGYRFYNKRKQPGNEHRYQFVTTSTEHFAFGHGVHACPGRFFAANEVKILLVHLLMKYDWKFAEDRGRPQPFMHGTEIICDPTVKLLFKARTPEIDLSKLGE
;
A
#
# COMPACT_ATOMS: atom_id res chain seq x y z
N MET A 1 -20.29 19.21 42.63
CA MET A 1 -20.94 20.41 42.07
C MET A 1 -20.47 21.68 42.80
N ALA A 2 -20.64 21.79 44.13
CA ALA A 2 -20.19 22.97 44.91
C ALA A 2 -18.68 23.27 44.79
N LEU A 3 -17.82 22.25 44.93
CA LEU A 3 -16.36 22.41 44.84
C LEU A 3 -15.89 22.93 43.46
N ILE A 4 -16.61 22.58 42.39
CA ILE A 4 -16.28 23.00 41.02
C ILE A 4 -16.70 24.46 40.79
N SER A 5 -17.82 24.90 41.37
CA SER A 5 -18.24 26.31 41.25
C SER A 5 -17.33 27.23 42.07
N GLU A 6 -16.91 26.80 43.26
CA GLU A 6 -15.99 27.54 44.12
C GLU A 6 -14.57 27.66 43.50
N LEU A 7 -14.11 26.62 42.79
CA LEU A 7 -12.90 26.67 41.98
C LEU A 7 -13.02 27.62 40.77
N LEU A 8 -14.18 27.63 40.09
CA LEU A 8 -14.42 28.50 38.94
C LEU A 8 -14.61 29.98 39.32
N GLU A 9 -15.07 30.28 40.54
CA GLU A 9 -15.17 31.65 41.06
C GLU A 9 -13.81 32.22 41.53
N ASN A 10 -12.82 31.36 41.75
CA ASN A 10 -11.48 31.80 42.12
C ASN A 10 -10.73 32.37 40.90
N GLN A 11 -10.59 33.69 40.87
CA GLN A 11 -9.91 34.42 39.80
C GLN A 11 -8.48 33.92 39.54
N TYR A 12 -7.75 33.47 40.58
CA TYR A 12 -6.41 32.92 40.44
C TYR A 12 -6.39 31.53 39.80
N PHE A 13 -7.46 30.73 39.99
CA PHE A 13 -7.61 29.43 39.34
C PHE A 13 -7.88 29.60 37.84
N LEU A 14 -8.77 30.52 37.47
CA LEU A 14 -9.03 30.87 36.07
C LEU A 14 -7.79 31.45 35.37
N GLN A 15 -7.05 32.34 36.04
CA GLN A 15 -5.77 32.86 35.54
C GLN A 15 -4.72 31.75 35.40
N GLY A 16 -4.63 30.83 36.37
CA GLY A 16 -3.74 29.67 36.31
C GLY A 16 -4.05 28.75 35.12
N ILE A 17 -5.32 28.47 34.86
CA ILE A 17 -5.76 27.71 33.68
C ILE A 17 -5.41 28.45 32.39
N ALA A 18 -5.66 29.77 32.32
CA ALA A 18 -5.35 30.57 31.13
C ALA A 18 -3.84 30.59 30.84
N VAL A 19 -2.99 30.74 31.86
CA VAL A 19 -1.52 30.68 31.72
C VAL A 19 -1.08 29.28 31.31
N ALA A 20 -1.63 28.21 31.91
CA ALA A 20 -1.30 26.84 31.52
C ALA A 20 -1.69 26.55 30.06
N LEU A 21 -2.88 26.95 29.63
CA LEU A 21 -3.32 26.83 28.24
C LEU A 21 -2.42 27.64 27.30
N PHE A 22 -2.06 28.87 27.68
CA PHE A 22 -1.13 29.69 26.90
C PHE A 22 0.25 29.02 26.75
N LEU A 23 0.83 28.50 27.84
CA LEU A 23 2.11 27.80 27.80
C LEU A 23 2.04 26.52 26.95
N VAL A 24 0.94 25.77 27.00
CA VAL A 24 0.71 24.61 26.13
C VAL A 24 0.64 25.04 24.67
N VAL A 25 -0.10 26.10 24.35
CA VAL A 25 -0.19 26.66 22.99
C VAL A 25 1.17 27.12 22.50
N VAL A 26 1.92 27.89 23.29
CA VAL A 26 3.26 28.38 22.94
C VAL A 26 4.25 27.22 22.79
N SER A 27 4.24 26.23 23.68
CA SER A 27 5.09 25.05 23.59
C SER A 27 4.80 24.21 22.35
N ASN A 28 3.53 24.02 22.00
CA ASN A 28 3.13 23.30 20.80
C ASN A 28 3.47 24.08 19.53
N PHE A 29 3.27 25.40 19.54
CA PHE A 29 3.64 26.28 18.43
C PHE A 29 5.15 26.34 18.22
N TYR A 30 5.94 26.37 19.30
CA TYR A 30 7.40 26.31 19.23
C TYR A 30 7.89 24.96 18.67
N ARG A 31 7.36 23.83 19.17
CA ARG A 31 7.64 22.50 18.60
C ARG A 31 7.30 22.43 17.12
N GLU A 32 6.17 23.01 16.72
CA GLU A 32 5.74 23.07 15.32
C GLU A 32 6.70 23.88 14.43
N LEU A 33 7.14 25.06 14.90
CA LEU A 33 8.15 25.86 14.21
C LEU A 33 9.44 25.06 14.02
N VAL A 34 9.88 24.35 15.06
CA VAL A 34 11.12 23.57 15.05
C VAL A 34 11.01 22.33 14.15
N ASP A 35 9.92 21.58 14.21
CA ASP A 35 9.69 20.38 13.38
C ASP A 35 9.58 20.69 11.87
N GLY A 36 9.29 21.94 11.53
CA GLY A 36 9.28 22.44 10.16
C GLY A 36 10.65 22.88 9.63
N PHE A 37 11.67 23.03 10.48
CA PHE A 37 12.98 23.49 10.04
C PHE A 37 13.82 22.38 9.41
N PRO A 38 14.51 22.68 8.28
CA PRO A 38 15.49 21.76 7.71
C PRO A 38 16.59 21.41 8.73
N TYR A 39 17.09 20.18 8.66
CA TYR A 39 18.18 19.71 9.52
C TYR A 39 19.49 20.46 9.20
N ARG A 40 20.10 21.12 10.19
CA ARG A 40 21.20 22.09 9.99
C ARG A 40 22.41 21.60 9.18
N ASN A 41 22.76 20.31 9.32
CA ASN A 41 23.99 19.74 8.73
C ASN A 41 23.72 18.85 7.50
N ILE A 42 22.50 18.83 6.99
CA ILE A 42 22.13 18.04 5.81
C ILE A 42 21.80 19.01 4.67
N PRO A 43 22.41 18.88 3.48
CA PRO A 43 22.14 19.80 2.38
C PRO A 43 20.66 19.79 1.97
N LEU A 44 20.03 20.96 1.88
CA LEU A 44 18.65 21.11 1.43
C LEU A 44 18.58 21.27 -0.09
N VAL A 45 17.64 20.56 -0.72
CA VAL A 45 17.35 20.64 -2.17
C VAL A 45 15.93 21.15 -2.38
N GLY A 46 15.73 21.97 -3.41
CA GLY A 46 14.40 22.43 -3.82
C GLY A 46 13.81 23.59 -3.02
N ARG A 47 14.57 24.26 -2.14
CA ARG A 47 14.18 25.50 -1.45
C ARG A 47 15.01 26.69 -1.94
N GLY A 48 14.34 27.80 -2.26
CA GLY A 48 15.00 29.03 -2.67
C GLY A 48 15.66 29.75 -1.50
N LYS A 49 16.80 30.42 -1.72
CA LYS A 49 17.54 31.16 -0.67
C LYS A 49 16.72 32.24 0.03
N TRP A 50 15.75 32.83 -0.68
CA TRP A 50 14.91 33.93 -0.21
C TRP A 50 13.51 33.50 0.20
N GLU A 51 13.25 32.20 0.33
CA GLU A 51 11.93 31.69 0.73
C GLU A 51 11.79 31.68 2.24
N ILE A 52 10.97 32.62 2.74
CA ILE A 52 10.69 32.79 4.17
C ILE A 52 9.91 31.59 4.72
N THR A 53 8.91 31.10 3.98
CA THR A 53 8.08 29.94 4.36
C THR A 53 8.43 28.71 3.54
N ASN A 54 8.11 27.53 4.08
CA ASN A 54 8.31 26.25 3.40
C ASN A 54 7.22 25.93 2.36
N SER A 55 6.14 26.70 2.27
CA SER A 55 4.97 26.36 1.46
C SER A 55 5.30 26.18 -0.02
N LYS A 56 6.10 27.09 -0.60
CA LYS A 56 6.54 26.98 -2.01
C LYS A 56 7.42 25.75 -2.25
N ALA A 57 8.31 25.43 -1.31
CA ALA A 57 9.16 24.24 -1.40
C ALA A 57 8.32 22.95 -1.31
N LYS A 58 7.32 22.90 -0.42
CA LYS A 58 6.36 21.79 -0.33
C LYS A 58 5.54 21.63 -1.60
N GLN A 59 5.07 22.74 -2.20
CA GLN A 59 4.34 22.69 -3.46
C GLN A 59 5.22 22.17 -4.61
N ARG A 60 6.48 22.62 -4.69
CA ARG A 60 7.45 22.08 -5.66
C ARG A 60 7.72 20.59 -5.46
N PHE A 61 7.79 20.14 -4.21
CA PHE A 61 7.89 18.71 -3.92
C PHE A 61 6.71 17.94 -4.51
N VAL A 62 5.49 18.43 -4.31
CA VAL A 62 4.27 17.76 -4.83
C VAL A 62 4.29 17.64 -6.36
N SER A 63 4.75 18.65 -7.09
CA SER A 63 4.73 18.68 -8.56
C SER A 63 5.97 18.09 -9.22
N SER A 64 7.12 18.04 -8.54
CA SER A 64 8.43 17.85 -9.18
C SER A 64 9.41 17.06 -8.30
N ALA A 65 8.92 16.10 -7.51
CA ALA A 65 9.78 15.32 -6.61
C ALA A 65 10.88 14.55 -7.34
N LYS A 66 10.58 14.00 -8.53
CA LYS A 66 11.55 13.24 -9.33
C LYS A 66 12.75 14.09 -9.68
N GLU A 67 12.49 15.28 -10.26
CA GLU A 67 13.52 16.22 -10.69
C GLU A 67 14.34 16.72 -9.48
N LEU A 68 13.70 16.94 -8.33
CA LEU A 68 14.39 17.35 -7.11
C LEU A 68 15.30 16.25 -6.55
N ILE A 69 14.88 14.98 -6.59
CA ILE A 69 15.71 13.85 -6.17
C ILE A 69 16.90 13.69 -7.12
N GLU A 70 16.67 13.76 -8.43
CA GLU A 70 17.71 13.71 -9.46
C GLU A 70 18.70 14.87 -9.32
N GLN A 71 18.20 16.09 -9.08
CA GLN A 71 19.01 17.27 -8.79
C GLN A 71 19.89 17.09 -7.55
N GLY A 72 19.38 16.44 -6.51
CA GLY A 72 20.15 16.15 -5.30
C GLY A 72 21.35 15.25 -5.60
N PHE A 73 21.13 14.17 -6.36
CA PHE A 73 22.18 13.22 -6.72
C PHE A 73 23.15 13.74 -7.78
N SER A 74 22.71 14.56 -8.74
CA SER A 74 23.58 15.13 -9.78
C SER A 74 24.63 16.08 -9.22
N GLN A 75 24.42 16.61 -8.01
CA GLN A 75 25.40 17.41 -7.26
C GLN A 75 26.46 16.55 -6.54
N GLY A 76 26.54 15.25 -6.82
CA GLY A 76 27.48 14.32 -6.19
C GLY A 76 27.13 13.96 -4.74
N ARG A 77 25.94 14.34 -4.26
CA ARG A 77 25.50 14.07 -2.89
C ARG A 77 24.98 12.64 -2.76
N THR A 78 25.29 11.98 -1.65
CA THR A 78 24.74 10.67 -1.28
C THR A 78 23.62 10.79 -0.25
N VAL A 79 23.63 11.86 0.54
CA VAL A 79 22.61 12.22 1.52
C VAL A 79 22.26 13.70 1.36
N PHE A 80 20.97 13.99 1.31
CA PHE A 80 20.43 15.35 1.28
C PHE A 80 19.03 15.35 1.89
N GLN A 81 18.41 16.51 2.03
CA GLN A 81 17.02 16.62 2.48
C GLN A 81 16.19 17.44 1.52
N MET A 82 14.88 17.22 1.56
CA MET A 82 13.88 17.98 0.81
C MET A 82 12.71 18.33 1.71
N MET A 83 11.97 19.38 1.35
CA MET A 83 10.72 19.72 2.04
C MET A 83 9.57 18.85 1.53
N PHE A 84 9.29 17.72 2.18
CA PHE A 84 8.12 16.92 1.88
C PHE A 84 6.85 17.60 2.40
N SER A 85 5.67 17.12 1.98
CA SER A 85 4.37 17.73 2.31
C SER A 85 4.14 17.92 3.81
N HIS A 86 4.60 16.98 4.64
CA HIS A 86 4.35 16.98 6.09
C HIS A 86 5.56 17.42 6.93
N THR A 87 6.79 17.07 6.56
CA THR A 87 8.01 17.36 7.34
C THR A 87 9.23 17.37 6.40
N PRO A 88 10.35 18.05 6.72
CA PRO A 88 11.61 17.81 6.01
C PRO A 88 12.04 16.34 6.19
N MET A 89 12.36 15.68 5.07
CA MET A 89 12.81 14.28 5.08
C MET A 89 14.18 14.17 4.41
N ILE A 90 14.99 13.27 4.94
CA ILE A 90 16.35 12.97 4.50
C ILE A 90 16.27 11.90 3.43
N VAL A 91 16.73 12.22 2.22
CA VAL A 91 16.81 11.31 1.08
C VAL A 91 18.19 10.68 1.06
N LEU A 92 18.21 9.35 1.13
CA LEU A 92 19.41 8.52 1.13
C LEU A 92 19.61 7.85 -0.23
N HIS A 93 20.88 7.74 -0.63
CA HIS A 93 21.29 6.85 -1.70
C HIS A 93 21.05 5.38 -1.31
N PRO A 94 20.67 4.50 -2.26
CA PRO A 94 20.52 3.05 -2.01
C PRO A 94 21.71 2.31 -1.41
N ARG A 95 22.89 2.95 -1.32
CA ARG A 95 24.09 2.33 -0.74
C ARG A 95 23.96 2.12 0.78
N TYR A 96 23.10 2.91 1.43
CA TYR A 96 22.85 2.81 2.87
C TYR A 96 21.76 1.80 3.24
N ILE A 97 21.16 1.07 2.27
CA ILE A 97 20.05 0.14 2.54
C ILE A 97 20.45 -0.88 3.61
N ASP A 98 21.64 -1.46 3.52
CA ASP A 98 22.10 -2.48 4.48
C ASP A 98 22.28 -1.93 5.89
N GLU A 99 22.63 -0.65 6.02
CA GLU A 99 22.75 0.04 7.32
C GLU A 99 21.39 0.33 7.95
N ILE A 100 20.38 0.70 7.13
CA ILE A 100 19.10 1.18 7.67
C ILE A 100 18.01 0.11 7.76
N LYS A 101 18.07 -0.94 6.94
CA LYS A 101 16.92 -1.87 6.73
C LYS A 101 16.48 -2.61 8.00
N SER A 102 17.38 -2.74 8.96
CA SER A 102 17.16 -3.47 10.21
C SER A 102 17.81 -2.78 11.42
N HIS A 103 18.05 -1.47 11.31
CA HIS A 103 18.63 -0.69 12.40
C HIS A 103 17.62 -0.57 13.56
N PRO A 104 17.99 -0.90 14.81
CA PRO A 104 17.04 -0.94 15.94
C PRO A 104 16.43 0.43 16.29
N ASP A 105 17.20 1.50 16.08
CA ASP A 105 16.74 2.87 16.32
C ASP A 105 15.96 3.49 15.16
N LEU A 106 15.72 2.75 14.07
CA LEU A 106 14.93 3.23 12.94
C LEU A 106 13.55 2.58 12.92
N ASP A 107 12.52 3.41 13.05
CA ASP A 107 11.16 2.96 13.29
C ASP A 107 10.21 3.31 12.13
N PHE A 108 9.53 2.31 11.58
CA PHE A 108 8.55 2.50 10.52
C PHE A 108 7.21 3.03 11.03
N ASP A 109 6.71 2.50 12.15
CA ASP A 109 5.39 2.82 12.68
C ASP A 109 5.36 4.28 13.16
N GLU A 110 6.41 4.75 13.85
CA GLU A 110 6.52 6.16 14.24
C GLU A 110 6.61 7.11 13.03
N ALA A 111 7.25 6.67 11.94
CA ALA A 111 7.28 7.44 10.72
C ALA A 111 5.88 7.55 10.08
N ASN A 112 5.11 6.46 10.10
CA ASN A 112 3.74 6.45 9.59
C ASN A 112 2.79 7.31 10.43
N LYS A 113 2.91 7.25 11.77
CA LYS A 113 2.16 8.13 12.70
C LYS A 113 2.49 9.61 12.47
N LYS A 114 3.76 9.94 12.18
CA LYS A 114 4.15 11.32 11.85
C LYS A 114 3.58 11.78 10.51
N ALA A 115 3.45 10.88 9.54
CA ALA A 115 2.84 11.17 8.25
C ALA A 115 1.31 11.34 8.36
N PHE A 116 0.59 10.43 9.02
CA PHE A 116 -0.88 10.33 8.98
C PHE A 116 -1.56 10.55 10.34
N PHE A 117 -0.89 11.22 11.28
CA PHE A 117 -1.36 11.55 12.63
C PHE A 117 -1.60 10.37 13.59
N GLY A 118 -1.83 9.16 13.09
CA GLY A 118 -2.20 7.98 13.90
C GLY A 118 -3.51 8.23 14.66
N ALA A 119 -3.66 7.66 15.86
CA ALA A 119 -4.86 7.87 16.68
C ALA A 119 -4.98 9.28 17.30
N LYS A 120 -4.04 10.20 17.04
CA LYS A 120 -4.15 11.60 17.51
C LYS A 120 -5.34 12.32 16.89
N ILE A 121 -5.74 11.94 15.68
CA ILE A 121 -6.88 12.52 14.96
C ILE A 121 -7.88 11.40 14.65
N PRO A 122 -9.10 11.46 15.21
CA PRO A 122 -10.12 10.45 14.98
C PRO A 122 -10.42 10.22 13.49
N GLY A 123 -10.36 8.97 13.06
CA GLY A 123 -10.46 8.52 11.67
C GLY A 123 -9.16 7.95 11.08
N PHE A 124 -8.01 8.30 11.65
CA PHE A 124 -6.68 7.91 11.15
C PHE A 124 -6.02 6.75 11.94
N GLU A 125 -6.79 6.05 12.76
CA GLU A 125 -6.31 4.98 13.63
C GLU A 125 -5.69 3.81 12.84
N ALA A 126 -6.14 3.57 11.60
CA ALA A 126 -5.56 2.54 10.73
C ALA A 126 -4.08 2.82 10.38
N PHE A 127 -3.60 4.07 10.48
CA PHE A 127 -2.21 4.45 10.21
C PHE A 127 -1.30 4.38 11.44
N GLU A 128 -1.79 3.93 12.59
CA GLU A 128 -0.98 3.85 13.79
C GLU A 128 0.04 2.69 13.77
N GLY A 129 0.11 1.96 12.66
CA GLY A 129 1.11 0.93 12.41
C GLY A 129 0.66 -0.47 12.86
N LEU A 130 1.60 -1.41 12.83
CA LEU A 130 1.35 -2.82 13.18
C LEU A 130 1.29 -3.06 14.70
N GLY A 131 1.60 -2.04 15.50
CA GLY A 131 1.45 -2.01 16.95
C GLY A 131 2.55 -2.81 17.67
N PRO A 132 2.77 -2.54 18.97
CA PRO A 132 3.83 -3.18 19.76
C PRO A 132 3.58 -4.68 20.00
N ASP A 133 2.32 -5.12 19.99
CA ASP A 133 1.96 -6.51 20.29
C ASP A 133 2.18 -7.47 19.11
N HIS A 134 2.61 -6.93 17.95
CA HIS A 134 2.90 -7.63 16.70
C HIS A 134 1.79 -8.56 16.18
N ILE A 135 0.56 -8.47 16.70
CA ILE A 135 -0.56 -9.37 16.37
C ILE A 135 -0.84 -9.37 14.86
N VAL A 136 -0.96 -8.19 14.26
CA VAL A 136 -1.24 -8.05 12.82
C VAL A 136 -0.10 -8.65 11.99
N LEU A 137 1.14 -8.35 12.36
CA LEU A 137 2.32 -8.88 11.66
C LEU A 137 2.41 -10.42 11.79
N ASP A 138 2.10 -10.95 12.96
CA ASP A 138 2.06 -12.38 13.23
C ASP A 138 0.95 -13.08 12.44
N VAL A 139 -0.25 -12.48 12.34
CA VAL A 139 -1.32 -13.01 11.48
C VAL A 139 -0.88 -13.08 10.02
N ILE A 140 -0.23 -12.03 9.50
CA ILE A 140 0.23 -12.02 8.10
C ILE A 140 1.35 -13.06 7.88
N ASN A 141 2.36 -13.08 8.75
CA ASN A 141 3.53 -13.94 8.58
C ASN A 141 3.22 -15.42 8.88
N LYS A 142 2.43 -15.69 9.91
CA LYS A 142 2.15 -17.07 10.37
C LYS A 142 0.90 -17.64 9.73
N LYS A 143 -0.20 -16.87 9.61
CA LYS A 143 -1.49 -17.41 9.16
C LYS A 143 -1.69 -17.20 7.66
N LEU A 144 -1.67 -15.96 7.19
CA LEU A 144 -1.93 -15.65 5.78
C LEU A 144 -0.99 -16.42 4.84
N THR A 145 0.32 -16.38 5.11
CA THR A 145 1.34 -17.03 4.26
C THR A 145 1.20 -18.56 4.21
N GLN A 146 0.82 -19.19 5.33
CA GLN A 146 0.62 -20.65 5.41
C GLN A 146 -0.66 -21.08 4.67
N THR A 147 -1.73 -20.29 4.78
CA THR A 147 -3.06 -20.60 4.23
C THR A 147 -3.20 -20.26 2.74
N LEU A 148 -2.21 -19.62 2.10
CA LEU A 148 -2.24 -19.33 0.65
C LEU A 148 -2.52 -20.57 -0.23
N GLY A 149 -2.20 -21.77 0.28
CA GLY A 149 -2.47 -23.04 -0.39
C GLY A 149 -3.95 -23.28 -0.62
N SER A 150 -4.73 -23.24 0.46
CA SER A 150 -6.17 -23.48 0.43
C SER A 150 -6.96 -22.31 -0.15
N LEU A 151 -6.38 -21.10 -0.20
CA LEU A 151 -7.05 -19.91 -0.74
C LEU A 151 -6.99 -19.79 -2.27
N THR A 152 -6.14 -20.56 -2.96
CA THR A 152 -5.96 -20.40 -4.41
C THR A 152 -7.26 -20.65 -5.18
N ILE A 153 -7.97 -21.76 -4.91
CA ILE A 153 -9.23 -22.08 -5.57
C ILE A 153 -10.36 -21.12 -5.17
N PRO A 154 -10.60 -20.81 -3.87
CA PRO A 154 -11.58 -19.79 -3.48
C PRO A 154 -11.36 -18.44 -4.16
N LEU A 155 -10.11 -17.95 -4.21
CA LEU A 155 -9.78 -16.70 -4.90
C LEU A 155 -10.03 -16.78 -6.40
N SER A 156 -9.67 -17.90 -7.03
CA SER A 156 -9.89 -18.13 -8.46
C SER A 156 -11.39 -18.15 -8.81
N ARG A 157 -12.19 -18.88 -8.03
CA ARG A 157 -13.65 -18.89 -8.18
C ARG A 157 -14.27 -17.51 -7.98
N GLU A 158 -13.86 -16.78 -6.94
CA GLU A 158 -14.37 -15.43 -6.70
C GLU A 158 -13.92 -14.46 -7.80
N THR A 159 -12.72 -14.65 -8.36
CA THR A 159 -12.22 -13.91 -9.52
C THR A 159 -13.10 -14.17 -10.74
N ALA A 160 -13.43 -15.42 -11.03
CA ALA A 160 -14.34 -15.75 -12.12
C ALA A 160 -15.74 -15.15 -11.91
N ALA A 161 -16.26 -15.17 -10.68
CA ALA A 161 -17.55 -14.59 -10.34
C ALA A 161 -17.57 -13.07 -10.54
N VAL A 162 -16.61 -12.34 -9.97
CA VAL A 162 -16.57 -10.87 -10.09
C VAL A 162 -16.30 -10.44 -11.54
N LEU A 163 -15.43 -11.13 -12.28
CA LEU A 163 -15.20 -10.79 -13.70
C LEU A 163 -16.44 -11.08 -14.55
N LYS A 164 -17.25 -12.09 -14.22
CA LYS A 164 -18.51 -12.34 -14.92
C LYS A 164 -19.55 -11.24 -14.67
N GLU A 165 -19.55 -10.65 -13.47
CA GLU A 165 -20.42 -9.54 -13.10
C GLU A 165 -19.97 -8.23 -13.76
N GLU A 166 -18.67 -7.92 -13.74
CA GLU A 166 -18.11 -6.64 -14.20
C GLU A 166 -17.72 -6.62 -15.69
N LEU A 167 -17.33 -7.78 -16.26
CA LEU A 167 -16.85 -7.93 -17.65
C LEU A 167 -17.63 -9.04 -18.38
N PRO A 168 -18.82 -8.74 -18.94
CA PRO A 168 -19.72 -9.76 -19.48
C PRO A 168 -19.11 -10.52 -20.68
N GLN A 169 -19.21 -11.85 -20.65
CA GLN A 169 -18.54 -12.77 -21.59
C GLN A 169 -19.21 -12.90 -22.97
N LYS A 170 -20.34 -12.23 -23.23
CA LYS A 170 -21.24 -12.57 -24.37
C LYS A 170 -21.12 -11.65 -25.59
N SER A 171 -20.09 -10.81 -25.68
CA SER A 171 -19.97 -9.85 -26.77
C SER A 171 -18.74 -10.16 -27.62
N ASP A 172 -18.97 -10.41 -28.92
CA ASP A 172 -17.91 -10.41 -29.94
C ASP A 172 -17.40 -8.98 -30.25
N GLU A 173 -17.96 -7.97 -29.60
CA GLU A 173 -17.62 -6.56 -29.77
C GLU A 173 -16.62 -6.10 -28.71
N TRP A 174 -15.81 -5.11 -29.08
CA TRP A 174 -14.92 -4.43 -28.13
C TRP A 174 -15.72 -3.54 -27.20
N GLN A 175 -15.57 -3.76 -25.89
CA GLN A 175 -16.22 -2.97 -24.85
C GLN A 175 -15.19 -2.08 -24.15
N SER A 176 -15.60 -0.88 -23.73
CA SER A 176 -14.70 0.07 -23.06
C SER A 176 -14.89 0.04 -21.55
N LEU A 177 -13.77 0.08 -20.82
CA LEU A 177 -13.76 0.26 -19.37
C LEU A 177 -12.60 1.15 -18.93
N VAL A 178 -12.77 1.85 -17.81
CA VAL A 178 -11.69 2.60 -17.17
C VAL A 178 -11.05 1.72 -16.11
N PHE A 179 -10.06 0.91 -16.53
CA PHE A 179 -9.51 -0.18 -15.72
C PHE A 179 -9.00 0.26 -14.35
N ALA A 180 -8.34 1.41 -14.28
CA ALA A 180 -7.84 1.97 -13.02
C ALA A 180 -8.94 2.33 -11.99
N GLN A 181 -10.20 2.50 -12.43
CA GLN A 181 -11.34 2.82 -11.56
C GLN A 181 -12.07 1.56 -11.08
N GLU A 182 -12.14 0.51 -11.92
CA GLU A 182 -12.84 -0.73 -11.58
C GLU A 182 -11.99 -1.69 -10.74
N ILE A 183 -10.69 -1.80 -11.03
CA ILE A 183 -9.81 -2.77 -10.37
C ILE A 183 -9.72 -2.61 -8.85
N PRO A 184 -9.72 -1.41 -8.25
CA PRO A 184 -9.82 -1.26 -6.79
C PRO A 184 -10.99 -2.03 -6.17
N HIS A 185 -12.15 -2.07 -6.82
CA HIS A 185 -13.32 -2.80 -6.31
C HIS A 185 -13.17 -4.32 -6.46
N ILE A 186 -12.60 -4.79 -7.58
CA ILE A 186 -12.30 -6.22 -7.79
C ILE A 186 -11.28 -6.72 -6.76
N VAL A 187 -10.18 -5.99 -6.58
CA VAL A 187 -9.15 -6.31 -5.57
C VAL A 187 -9.73 -6.23 -4.17
N ALA A 188 -10.55 -5.23 -3.85
CA ALA A 188 -11.23 -5.14 -2.56
C ALA A 188 -12.08 -6.39 -2.27
N ARG A 189 -12.79 -6.92 -3.27
CA ARG A 189 -13.59 -8.15 -3.14
C ARG A 189 -12.72 -9.38 -2.88
N LEU A 190 -11.65 -9.57 -3.64
CA LEU A 190 -10.75 -10.70 -3.44
C LEU A 190 -9.99 -10.64 -2.11
N SER A 191 -9.46 -9.48 -1.75
CA SER A 191 -8.82 -9.25 -0.45
C SER A 191 -9.81 -9.46 0.70
N SER A 192 -11.05 -8.98 0.57
CA SER A 192 -12.08 -9.16 1.60
C SER A 192 -12.54 -10.61 1.78
N LEU A 193 -12.44 -11.46 0.74
CA LEU A 193 -12.68 -12.90 0.88
C LEU A 193 -11.73 -13.49 1.92
N VAL A 194 -10.46 -13.12 1.86
CA VAL A 194 -9.43 -13.61 2.78
C VAL A 194 -9.52 -12.94 4.16
N PHE A 195 -9.95 -11.69 4.21
CA PHE A 195 -9.95 -10.91 5.45
C PHE A 195 -11.22 -11.11 6.29
N LEU A 196 -12.38 -11.24 5.65
CA LEU A 196 -13.70 -11.22 6.28
C LEU A 196 -14.64 -12.33 5.80
N GLY A 197 -14.21 -13.16 4.85
CA GLY A 197 -14.95 -14.33 4.38
C GLY A 197 -15.94 -14.05 3.24
N GLU A 198 -16.61 -15.12 2.81
CA GLU A 198 -17.41 -15.20 1.57
C GLU A 198 -18.65 -14.30 1.53
N LYS A 199 -19.20 -13.92 2.69
CA LYS A 199 -20.41 -13.09 2.76
C LYS A 199 -20.07 -11.61 2.63
N ILE A 200 -19.10 -11.16 3.42
CA ILE A 200 -18.73 -9.75 3.50
C ILE A 200 -17.91 -9.31 2.30
N CYS A 201 -17.20 -10.23 1.64
CA CYS A 201 -16.47 -9.89 0.40
C CYS A 201 -17.38 -9.38 -0.73
N ARG A 202 -18.69 -9.65 -0.66
CA ARG A 202 -19.71 -9.16 -1.61
C ARG A 202 -20.58 -8.02 -1.05
N ASP A 203 -20.33 -7.59 0.19
CA ASP A 203 -21.07 -6.49 0.80
C ASP A 203 -20.65 -5.15 0.18
N LYS A 204 -21.61 -4.48 -0.48
CA LYS A 204 -21.35 -3.24 -1.22
C LYS A 204 -20.92 -2.08 -0.30
N GLU A 205 -21.42 -2.02 0.93
CA GLU A 205 -21.02 -0.98 1.88
C GLU A 205 -19.57 -1.20 2.33
N TRP A 206 -19.20 -2.45 2.63
CA TRP A 206 -17.84 -2.82 2.98
C TRP A 206 -16.85 -2.57 1.84
N LEU A 207 -17.18 -2.98 0.61
CA LEU A 207 -16.33 -2.75 -0.56
C LEU A 207 -16.12 -1.25 -0.82
N ASN A 208 -17.20 -0.46 -0.69
CA ASN A 208 -17.11 0.98 -0.80
C ASN A 208 -16.21 1.59 0.28
N VAL A 209 -16.33 1.15 1.54
CA VAL A 209 -15.45 1.61 2.62
C VAL A 209 -14.00 1.21 2.34
N SER A 210 -13.76 -0.03 1.94
CA SER A 210 -12.42 -0.59 1.71
C SER A 210 -11.67 0.16 0.60
N VAL A 211 -12.36 0.57 -0.47
CA VAL A 211 -11.77 1.37 -1.55
C VAL A 211 -11.66 2.84 -1.14
N ASN A 212 -12.76 3.46 -0.69
CA ASN A 212 -12.83 4.92 -0.57
C ASN A 212 -12.26 5.47 0.74
N TYR A 213 -12.11 4.65 1.79
CA TYR A 213 -11.45 5.07 3.03
C TYR A 213 -10.04 5.58 2.78
N THR A 214 -9.22 4.85 2.02
CA THR A 214 -7.83 5.25 1.74
C THR A 214 -7.77 6.57 0.98
N ILE A 215 -8.60 6.74 -0.06
CA ILE A 215 -8.67 7.99 -0.83
C ILE A 215 -9.04 9.15 0.09
N ASP A 216 -10.12 9.01 0.85
CA ASP A 216 -10.59 10.06 1.76
C ASP A 216 -9.60 10.33 2.90
N ALA A 217 -8.86 9.33 3.37
CA ALA A 217 -7.82 9.50 4.38
C ALA A 217 -6.65 10.33 3.85
N PHE A 218 -6.16 10.04 2.65
CA PHE A 218 -5.07 10.83 2.05
C PHE A 218 -5.52 12.27 1.76
N VAL A 219 -6.73 12.45 1.23
CA VAL A 219 -7.34 13.78 1.03
C VAL A 219 -7.50 14.50 2.37
N GLY A 220 -8.06 13.84 3.39
CA GLY A 220 -8.22 14.39 4.73
C GLY A 220 -6.90 14.77 5.38
N ALA A 221 -5.85 13.98 5.17
CA ALA A 221 -4.52 14.30 5.68
C ALA A 221 -3.90 15.49 4.98
N ARG A 222 -4.06 15.61 3.66
CA ARG A 222 -3.63 16.79 2.90
C ARG A 222 -4.36 18.05 3.37
N ASP A 223 -5.69 18.02 3.40
CA ASP A 223 -6.50 19.17 3.78
C ASP A 223 -6.20 19.62 5.22
N LEU A 224 -6.00 18.68 6.14
CA LEU A 224 -5.67 18.99 7.54
C LEU A 224 -4.25 19.56 7.71
N ARG A 225 -3.31 19.26 6.80
CA ARG A 225 -1.93 19.80 6.83
C ARG A 225 -1.86 21.27 6.41
N GLU A 226 -2.86 21.79 5.69
CA GLU A 226 -2.98 23.22 5.39
C GLU A 226 -3.24 24.06 6.64
N TRP A 227 -3.73 23.43 7.72
CA TRP A 227 -3.93 24.06 9.00
C TRP A 227 -2.71 23.90 9.92
N PRO A 228 -2.39 24.95 10.73
CA PRO A 228 -1.41 24.83 11.79
C PRO A 228 -1.71 23.66 12.73
N THR A 229 -0.67 22.98 13.19
CA THR A 229 -0.76 21.76 13.99
C THR A 229 -1.56 21.97 15.27
N VAL A 230 -1.44 23.14 15.90
CA VAL A 230 -2.19 23.52 17.11
C VAL A 230 -3.71 23.58 16.88
N THR A 231 -4.16 23.95 15.68
CA THR A 231 -5.60 24.06 15.38
C THR A 231 -6.22 22.76 14.89
N ARG A 232 -5.39 21.79 14.44
CA ARG A 232 -5.85 20.48 13.92
C ARG A 232 -6.80 19.73 14.86
N PRO A 233 -6.57 19.66 16.20
CA PRO A 233 -7.48 18.99 17.14
C PRO A 233 -8.90 19.57 17.21
N LEU A 234 -9.10 20.81 16.74
CA LEU A 234 -10.43 21.42 16.64
C LEU A 234 -10.96 21.35 15.22
N VAL A 235 -10.14 21.75 14.24
CA VAL A 235 -10.51 21.86 12.84
C VAL A 235 -10.94 20.53 12.23
N HIS A 236 -10.34 19.41 12.66
CA HIS A 236 -10.70 18.09 12.12
C HIS A 236 -12.17 17.72 12.39
N TRP A 237 -12.87 18.33 13.35
CA TRP A 237 -14.30 18.10 13.58
C TRP A 237 -15.18 18.74 12.51
N PHE A 238 -14.69 19.80 11.87
CA PHE A 238 -15.46 20.62 10.93
C PHE A 238 -15.10 20.36 9.46
N LEU A 239 -13.88 19.93 9.17
CA LEU A 239 -13.45 19.61 7.81
C LEU A 239 -14.30 18.49 7.18
N PRO A 240 -14.87 18.69 5.99
CA PRO A 240 -15.66 17.66 5.30
C PRO A 240 -14.87 16.38 5.01
N SER A 241 -13.60 16.49 4.62
CA SER A 241 -12.75 15.33 4.30
C SER A 241 -12.51 14.44 5.51
N THR A 242 -12.11 15.00 6.66
CA THR A 242 -11.94 14.23 7.90
C THR A 242 -13.27 13.68 8.45
N ARG A 243 -14.40 14.35 8.21
CA ARG A 243 -15.75 13.81 8.52
C ARG A 243 -16.06 12.56 7.69
N ARG A 244 -15.68 12.53 6.41
CA ARG A 244 -15.83 11.33 5.55
C ARG A 244 -14.98 10.17 6.05
N VAL A 245 -13.72 10.42 6.43
CA VAL A 245 -12.85 9.41 7.05
C VAL A 245 -13.52 8.78 8.28
N ARG A 246 -14.04 9.58 9.21
CA ARG A 246 -14.78 9.06 10.39
C ARG A 246 -16.09 8.36 10.04
N LYS A 247 -16.74 8.71 8.92
CA LYS A 247 -17.93 8.01 8.44
C LYS A 247 -17.56 6.58 8.02
N HIS A 248 -16.48 6.41 7.25
CA HIS A 248 -15.97 5.10 6.84
C HIS A 248 -15.64 4.22 8.05
N ILE A 249 -14.90 4.74 9.04
CA ILE A 249 -14.59 3.99 10.28
C ILE A 249 -15.88 3.53 10.98
N ARG A 250 -16.90 4.38 11.09
CA ARG A 250 -18.18 4.00 11.74
C ARG A 250 -18.91 2.90 10.98
N VAL A 251 -18.94 2.95 9.65
CA VAL A 251 -19.59 1.92 8.81
C VAL A 251 -18.82 0.60 8.91
N ALA A 252 -17.49 0.64 8.76
CA ALA A 252 -16.64 -0.54 8.93
C ALA A 252 -16.83 -1.18 10.31
N LYS A 253 -16.80 -0.37 11.37
CA LYS A 253 -17.02 -0.86 12.75
C LYS A 253 -18.35 -1.59 12.88
N LYS A 254 -19.42 -1.04 12.31
CA LYS A 254 -20.75 -1.69 12.34
C LYS A 254 -20.70 -3.06 11.64
N ILE A 255 -20.13 -3.14 10.44
CA ILE A 255 -20.08 -4.38 9.66
C ILE A 255 -19.22 -5.44 10.36
N VAL A 256 -17.99 -5.08 10.73
CA VAL A 256 -17.03 -6.00 11.37
C VAL A 256 -17.55 -6.48 12.72
N GLN A 257 -18.09 -5.58 13.54
CA GLN A 257 -18.59 -5.95 14.87
C GLN A 257 -19.82 -6.86 14.79
N ASN A 258 -20.76 -6.59 13.87
CA ASN A 258 -21.92 -7.45 13.66
C ASN A 258 -21.50 -8.87 13.29
N GLU A 259 -20.46 -9.02 12.46
CA GLU A 259 -19.95 -10.33 12.07
C GLU A 259 -19.24 -11.05 13.23
N ILE A 260 -18.45 -10.34 14.02
CA ILE A 260 -17.80 -10.89 15.21
C ILE A 260 -18.86 -11.41 16.21
N GLU A 261 -19.88 -10.59 16.49
CA GLU A 261 -20.98 -10.95 17.39
C GLU A 261 -21.77 -12.15 16.88
N LYS A 262 -22.08 -12.19 15.58
CA LYS A 262 -22.74 -13.33 14.95
C LYS A 262 -21.92 -14.60 15.12
N ARG A 263 -20.61 -14.57 14.83
CA ARG A 263 -19.72 -15.73 15.01
C ARG A 263 -19.62 -16.17 16.47
N GLU A 264 -19.66 -15.24 17.41
CA GLU A 264 -19.69 -15.54 18.84
C GLU A 264 -20.97 -16.27 19.24
N LEU A 265 -22.12 -15.80 18.77
CA LEU A 265 -23.42 -16.44 19.04
C LEU A 265 -23.51 -17.85 18.47
N ILE A 266 -22.96 -18.09 17.27
CA ILE A 266 -22.87 -19.44 16.68
C ILE A 266 -22.00 -20.35 17.56
N ARG A 267 -20.83 -19.86 18.01
CA ARG A 267 -19.92 -20.64 18.89
C ARG A 267 -20.52 -20.95 20.26
N GLN A 268 -21.43 -20.11 20.75
CA GLN A 268 -22.19 -20.35 21.99
C GLN A 268 -23.42 -21.26 21.78
N GLY A 269 -23.68 -21.73 20.56
CA GLY A 269 -24.87 -22.53 20.22
C GLY A 269 -26.19 -21.74 20.26
N LYS A 270 -26.12 -20.40 20.28
CA LYS A 270 -27.30 -19.52 20.30
C LYS A 270 -27.86 -19.22 18.90
N LEU A 271 -27.05 -19.42 17.87
CA LEU A 271 -27.45 -19.33 16.46
C LEU A 271 -27.06 -20.65 15.76
N PRO A 272 -27.82 -21.06 14.72
CA PRO A 272 -27.45 -22.22 13.92
C PRO A 272 -26.12 -21.98 13.20
N GLU A 273 -25.41 -23.07 12.91
CA GLU A 273 -24.24 -23.02 12.03
C GLU A 273 -24.63 -22.46 10.65
N GLU A 274 -23.65 -21.89 9.96
CA GLU A 274 -23.88 -21.35 8.63
C GLU A 274 -24.16 -22.48 7.62
N ASP A 275 -25.18 -22.30 6.78
CA ASP A 275 -25.49 -23.18 5.66
C ASP A 275 -25.44 -22.37 4.33
N PRO A 276 -24.52 -22.68 3.40
CA PRO A 276 -23.44 -23.66 3.54
C PRO A 276 -22.38 -23.22 4.57
N PRO A 277 -21.60 -24.17 5.12
CA PRO A 277 -20.50 -23.84 6.02
C PRO A 277 -19.42 -23.07 5.27
N ARG A 278 -18.67 -22.24 6.01
CA ARG A 278 -17.55 -21.48 5.45
C ARG A 278 -16.50 -22.42 4.88
N SER A 279 -16.07 -22.18 3.65
CA SER A 279 -15.11 -23.05 2.95
C SER A 279 -13.67 -22.94 3.48
N HIS A 280 -13.33 -21.84 4.15
CA HIS A 280 -12.00 -21.57 4.70
C HIS A 280 -12.07 -20.65 5.92
N ALA A 281 -11.00 -20.68 6.73
CA ALA A 281 -10.78 -19.69 7.77
C ALA A 281 -10.28 -18.37 7.16
N ASP A 282 -10.67 -17.26 7.77
CA ASP A 282 -10.32 -15.91 7.34
C ASP A 282 -9.56 -15.13 8.43
N ALA A 283 -9.16 -13.90 8.13
CA ALA A 283 -8.35 -13.11 9.05
C ALA A 283 -9.05 -12.85 10.40
N LEU A 284 -10.39 -12.77 10.48
CA LEU A 284 -11.07 -12.62 11.78
C LEU A 284 -10.82 -13.84 12.69
N ASP A 285 -10.84 -15.05 12.12
CA ASP A 285 -10.54 -16.27 12.88
C ASP A 285 -9.06 -16.28 13.31
N TRP A 286 -8.16 -15.90 12.39
CA TRP A 286 -6.72 -15.86 12.66
C TRP A 286 -6.35 -14.84 13.73
N PHE A 287 -6.97 -13.66 13.69
CA PHE A 287 -6.78 -12.61 14.68
C PHE A 287 -7.17 -13.12 16.06
N ARG A 288 -8.34 -13.75 16.19
CA ARG A 288 -8.78 -14.33 17.46
C ARG A 288 -7.80 -15.37 17.98
N GLU A 289 -7.30 -16.26 17.11
CA GLU A 289 -6.35 -17.30 17.48
C GLU A 289 -5.00 -16.72 17.94
N VAL A 290 -4.44 -15.77 17.19
CA VAL A 290 -3.13 -15.16 17.47
C VAL A 290 -3.18 -14.18 18.65
N ALA A 291 -4.30 -13.48 18.83
CA ALA A 291 -4.50 -12.62 20.00
C ALA A 291 -4.50 -13.43 21.29
N ALA A 292 -5.05 -14.65 21.28
CA ALA A 292 -5.06 -15.58 22.42
C ALA A 292 -5.58 -14.93 23.72
N GLY A 293 -6.61 -14.09 23.61
CA GLY A 293 -7.23 -13.36 24.72
C GLY A 293 -6.60 -12.00 25.05
N ARG A 294 -5.53 -11.59 24.36
CA ARG A 294 -5.01 -10.21 24.45
C ARG A 294 -6.02 -9.22 23.84
N PRO A 295 -6.18 -8.02 24.44
CA PRO A 295 -7.03 -7.00 23.86
C PRO A 295 -6.43 -6.54 22.53
N PHE A 296 -7.27 -6.46 21.49
CA PHE A 296 -6.89 -5.89 20.20
C PHE A 296 -8.12 -5.26 19.56
N ASP A 297 -7.90 -4.32 18.64
CA ASP A 297 -8.98 -3.70 17.87
C ASP A 297 -9.09 -4.41 16.51
N GLU A 298 -10.01 -5.36 16.42
CA GLU A 298 -10.32 -6.13 15.21
C GLU A 298 -10.68 -5.19 14.05
N THR A 299 -11.53 -4.19 14.32
CA THR A 299 -12.04 -3.27 13.30
C THR A 299 -10.91 -2.46 12.71
N ARG A 300 -10.08 -1.84 13.55
CA ARG A 300 -8.89 -1.10 13.11
C ARG A 300 -7.96 -1.99 12.30
N SER A 301 -7.75 -3.22 12.74
CA SER A 301 -6.86 -4.18 12.07
C SER A 301 -7.40 -4.54 10.67
N GLN A 302 -8.71 -4.77 10.54
CA GLN A 302 -9.35 -5.06 9.26
C GLN A 302 -9.28 -3.89 8.29
N ILE A 303 -9.54 -2.67 8.76
CA ILE A 303 -9.40 -1.45 7.94
C ILE A 303 -7.94 -1.23 7.53
N GLY A 304 -6.98 -1.51 8.44
CA GLY A 304 -5.55 -1.46 8.15
C GLY A 304 -5.11 -2.47 7.08
N LEU A 305 -5.61 -3.71 7.14
CA LEU A 305 -5.37 -4.72 6.10
C LEU A 305 -5.92 -4.26 4.74
N SER A 306 -7.17 -3.78 4.69
CA SER A 306 -7.77 -3.25 3.45
C SER A 306 -6.99 -2.05 2.91
N LEU A 307 -6.61 -1.10 3.77
CA LEU A 307 -5.81 0.07 3.40
C LEU A 307 -4.49 -0.34 2.75
N ALA A 308 -3.80 -1.33 3.31
CA ALA A 308 -2.51 -1.80 2.83
C ALA A 308 -2.60 -2.69 1.58
N ALA A 309 -3.70 -3.43 1.37
CA ALA A 309 -3.81 -4.41 0.30
C ALA A 309 -4.37 -3.84 -1.00
N ILE A 310 -5.36 -2.94 -0.94
CA ILE A 310 -6.21 -2.65 -2.11
C ILE A 310 -5.48 -1.78 -3.13
N HIS A 311 -5.16 -0.53 -2.76
CA HIS A 311 -4.66 0.45 -3.73
C HIS A 311 -3.30 0.08 -4.32
N THR A 312 -2.40 -0.51 -3.53
CA THR A 312 -1.08 -0.94 -4.01
C THR A 312 -1.19 -2.10 -5.01
N THR A 313 -2.07 -3.06 -4.74
CA THR A 313 -2.27 -4.22 -5.63
C THR A 313 -3.00 -3.81 -6.90
N SER A 314 -4.02 -2.95 -6.80
CA SER A 314 -4.71 -2.39 -7.95
C SER A 314 -3.78 -1.58 -8.86
N ASN A 315 -2.97 -0.68 -8.29
CA ASN A 315 -2.00 0.09 -9.06
C ASN A 315 -0.94 -0.81 -9.75
N LEU A 316 -0.49 -1.88 -9.07
CA LEU A 316 0.40 -2.88 -9.66
C LEU A 316 -0.27 -3.58 -10.85
N LEU A 317 -1.50 -4.11 -10.67
CA LEU A 317 -2.21 -4.80 -11.73
C LEU A 317 -2.51 -3.87 -12.91
N THR A 318 -2.90 -2.62 -12.67
CA THR A 318 -3.10 -1.63 -13.73
C THR A 318 -1.82 -1.36 -14.49
N ASN A 319 -0.67 -1.19 -13.81
CA ASN A 319 0.62 -1.04 -14.49
C ASN A 319 0.98 -2.27 -15.34
N VAL A 320 0.80 -3.48 -14.80
CA VAL A 320 1.04 -4.72 -15.54
C VAL A 320 0.16 -4.80 -16.79
N MET A 321 -1.12 -4.43 -16.69
CA MET A 321 -2.03 -4.42 -17.86
C MET A 321 -1.64 -3.35 -18.88
N TYR A 322 -1.23 -2.16 -18.46
CA TYR A 322 -0.72 -1.13 -19.36
C TYR A 322 0.55 -1.58 -20.08
N ASP A 323 1.46 -2.27 -19.37
CA ASP A 323 2.66 -2.87 -19.96
C ASP A 323 2.29 -3.98 -20.95
N LEU A 324 1.38 -4.90 -20.60
CA LEU A 324 0.96 -5.99 -21.49
C LEU A 324 0.34 -5.49 -22.80
N ILE A 325 -0.47 -4.44 -22.72
CA ILE A 325 -1.12 -3.86 -23.89
C ILE A 325 -0.13 -3.07 -24.73
N ALA A 326 0.84 -2.38 -24.12
CA ALA A 326 1.89 -1.66 -24.83
C ALA A 326 2.91 -2.61 -25.49
N TYR A 327 3.10 -3.80 -24.93
CA TYR A 327 4.06 -4.82 -25.37
C TYR A 327 3.32 -6.15 -25.63
N GLN A 328 2.48 -6.17 -26.66
CA GLN A 328 1.59 -7.30 -26.95
C GLN A 328 2.33 -8.60 -27.28
N GLU A 329 3.62 -8.53 -27.66
CA GLU A 329 4.48 -9.68 -27.92
C GLU A 329 4.63 -10.63 -26.71
N TYR A 330 4.36 -10.15 -25.48
CA TYR A 330 4.41 -10.96 -24.27
C TYR A 330 3.09 -11.68 -23.96
N ILE A 331 1.96 -11.29 -24.57
CA ILE A 331 0.64 -11.85 -24.25
C ILE A 331 0.59 -13.34 -24.61
N GLN A 332 0.99 -13.72 -25.83
CA GLN A 332 0.93 -15.12 -26.24
C GLN A 332 1.88 -16.02 -25.42
N PRO A 333 3.16 -15.67 -25.20
CA PRO A 333 4.03 -16.45 -24.32
C PRO A 333 3.50 -16.63 -22.89
N LEU A 334 2.81 -15.63 -22.34
CA LEU A 334 2.18 -15.74 -21.03
C LEU A 334 0.98 -16.69 -21.04
N ARG A 335 0.15 -16.64 -22.09
CA ARG A 335 -0.93 -17.61 -22.29
C ARG A 335 -0.38 -19.03 -22.41
N ASP A 336 0.65 -19.23 -23.22
CA ASP A 336 1.31 -20.52 -23.40
C ASP A 336 1.86 -21.08 -22.08
N GLU A 337 2.47 -20.21 -21.25
CA GLU A 337 2.91 -20.58 -19.90
C GLU A 337 1.74 -21.01 -19.00
N ILE A 338 0.62 -20.28 -19.02
CA ILE A 338 -0.58 -20.63 -18.23
C ILE A 338 -1.12 -21.99 -18.67
N ILE A 339 -1.27 -22.21 -19.98
CA ILE A 339 -1.80 -23.45 -20.55
C ILE A 339 -0.92 -24.63 -20.12
N ALA A 340 0.39 -24.55 -20.36
CA ALA A 340 1.33 -25.62 -20.03
C ALA A 340 1.29 -25.97 -18.53
N VAL A 341 1.24 -24.97 -17.65
CA VAL A 341 1.20 -25.19 -16.20
C VAL A 341 -0.12 -25.82 -15.76
N VAL A 342 -1.27 -25.36 -16.29
CA VAL A 342 -2.59 -25.90 -15.93
C VAL A 342 -2.76 -27.33 -16.45
N GLU A 343 -2.26 -27.64 -17.65
CA GLU A 343 -2.26 -28.99 -18.20
C GLU A 343 -1.39 -29.95 -17.39
N GLU A 344 -0.18 -29.52 -17.02
CA GLU A 344 0.73 -30.32 -16.19
C GLU A 344 0.12 -30.60 -14.80
N ASP A 345 -0.50 -29.59 -14.19
CA ASP A 345 -1.01 -29.70 -12.82
C ASP A 345 -2.45 -30.24 -12.71
N GLY A 346 -3.15 -30.37 -13.84
CA GLY A 346 -4.56 -30.78 -13.95
C GLY A 346 -5.56 -29.67 -13.58
N CYS A 347 -5.26 -28.87 -12.55
CA CYS A 347 -6.00 -27.69 -12.14
C CYS A 347 -5.09 -26.64 -11.49
N LEU A 348 -5.57 -25.39 -11.42
CA LEU A 348 -4.88 -24.28 -10.79
C LEU A 348 -4.77 -24.50 -9.29
N LYS A 349 -3.54 -24.61 -8.78
CA LYS A 349 -3.24 -24.75 -7.35
C LYS A 349 -2.08 -23.84 -6.97
N LYS A 350 -1.79 -23.72 -5.67
CA LYS A 350 -0.68 -22.85 -5.20
C LYS A 350 0.65 -23.16 -5.89
N THR A 351 0.98 -24.43 -6.11
CA THR A 351 2.22 -24.81 -6.80
C THR A 351 2.23 -24.36 -8.25
N SER A 352 1.08 -24.33 -8.93
CA SER A 352 0.94 -23.80 -10.29
C SER A 352 1.40 -22.34 -10.37
N LEU A 353 0.97 -21.49 -9.41
CA LEU A 353 1.38 -20.08 -9.36
C LEU A 353 2.90 -19.88 -9.22
N THR A 354 3.61 -20.85 -8.64
CA THR A 354 5.08 -20.83 -8.53
C THR A 354 5.79 -21.23 -9.83
N LYS A 355 5.09 -21.97 -10.71
CA LYS A 355 5.57 -22.39 -12.04
C LYS A 355 5.39 -21.32 -13.11
N LEU A 356 4.49 -20.35 -12.90
CA LEU A 356 4.32 -19.16 -13.76
C LEU A 356 5.52 -18.20 -13.64
N LYS A 357 6.68 -18.60 -14.16
CA LYS A 357 7.98 -17.92 -14.01
C LYS A 357 8.11 -16.72 -14.94
N LEU A 358 7.56 -16.78 -16.14
CA LEU A 358 7.52 -15.67 -17.08
C LEU A 358 6.56 -14.59 -16.60
N MET A 359 5.37 -14.96 -16.12
CA MET A 359 4.45 -14.01 -15.49
C MET A 359 5.10 -13.32 -14.27
N ASP A 360 5.81 -14.08 -13.45
CA ASP A 360 6.59 -13.55 -12.33
C ASP A 360 7.64 -12.52 -12.78
N SER A 361 8.36 -12.82 -13.87
CA SER A 361 9.35 -11.92 -14.47
C SER A 361 8.70 -10.65 -15.02
N PHE A 362 7.60 -10.78 -15.75
CA PHE A 362 6.87 -9.66 -16.33
C PHE A 362 6.36 -8.70 -15.24
N MET A 363 5.73 -9.24 -14.19
CA MET A 363 5.29 -8.45 -13.04
C MET A 363 6.44 -7.74 -12.33
N LYS A 364 7.60 -8.42 -12.19
CA LYS A 364 8.79 -7.83 -11.56
C LYS A 364 9.38 -6.71 -12.41
N GLU A 365 9.39 -6.85 -13.74
CA GLU A 365 9.83 -5.79 -14.65
C GLU A 365 8.88 -4.59 -14.64
N SER A 366 7.58 -4.83 -14.68
CA SER A 366 6.57 -3.77 -14.52
C SER A 366 6.76 -2.99 -13.22
N GLN A 367 6.99 -3.68 -12.10
CA GLN A 367 7.28 -3.06 -10.81
C GLN A 367 8.64 -2.32 -10.77
N ARG A 368 9.65 -2.79 -11.51
CA ARG A 368 10.97 -2.12 -11.60
C ARG A 368 10.85 -0.78 -12.34
N ILE A 369 10.15 -0.79 -13.47
CA ILE A 369 9.96 0.39 -14.33
C ILE A 369 8.97 1.36 -13.70
N ASN A 370 7.89 0.84 -13.12
CA ASN A 370 6.80 1.60 -12.53
C ASN A 370 6.65 1.21 -11.04
N PRO A 371 7.63 1.54 -10.17
CA PRO A 371 7.52 1.25 -8.75
C PRO A 371 6.40 2.10 -8.14
N VAL A 372 5.87 1.68 -6.99
CA VAL A 372 4.81 2.43 -6.29
C VAL A 372 5.27 3.80 -5.78
N SER A 373 6.58 4.02 -5.65
CA SER A 373 7.15 5.27 -5.15
C SER A 373 8.58 5.53 -5.65
N LEU A 374 8.95 6.81 -5.76
CA LEU A 374 10.31 7.31 -5.99
C LEU A 374 11.22 7.18 -4.76
N ALA A 375 10.62 7.02 -3.58
CA ALA A 375 11.34 6.86 -2.32
C ALA A 375 10.62 5.86 -1.40
N LEU A 376 11.36 4.86 -0.92
CA LEU A 376 10.86 3.76 -0.09
C LEU A 376 11.65 3.68 1.23
N LEU A 377 11.37 2.67 2.04
CA LEU A 377 12.05 2.42 3.31
C LEU A 377 11.98 3.62 4.28
N GLN A 378 10.82 4.27 4.36
CA GLN A 378 10.62 5.38 5.28
C GLN A 378 10.86 4.94 6.73
N ARG A 379 11.67 5.68 7.47
CA ARG A 379 11.93 5.45 8.90
C ARG A 379 12.03 6.76 9.67
N LEU A 380 11.72 6.70 10.96
CA LEU A 380 11.97 7.77 11.93
C LEU A 380 13.12 7.32 12.85
N ALA A 381 14.11 8.19 13.04
CA ALA A 381 15.22 7.95 13.96
C ALA A 381 14.78 8.18 15.42
N LYS A 382 14.80 7.14 16.25
CA LYS A 382 14.46 7.20 17.68
C LYS A 382 15.62 7.70 18.56
N ALA A 383 16.83 7.61 18.03
CA ALA A 383 18.06 8.13 18.62
C ALA A 383 18.87 8.87 17.54
N ASP A 384 19.93 9.54 17.98
CA ASP A 384 20.93 10.10 17.06
C ASP A 384 21.72 8.95 16.43
N ILE A 385 21.91 8.99 15.11
CA ILE A 385 22.54 7.92 14.35
C ILE A 385 23.66 8.52 13.49
N THR A 386 24.79 7.84 13.40
CA THR A 386 25.88 8.18 12.48
C THR A 386 26.01 7.05 11.45
N LEU A 387 25.86 7.39 10.17
CA LEU A 387 26.05 6.44 9.07
C LEU A 387 27.53 6.14 8.86
N SER A 388 27.84 5.09 8.11
CA SER A 388 29.21 4.62 7.86
C SER A 388 30.15 5.67 7.26
N ASP A 389 29.63 6.66 6.55
CA ASP A 389 30.39 7.77 5.95
C ASP A 389 30.54 8.99 6.88
N GLY A 390 30.11 8.88 8.13
CA GLY A 390 30.13 9.96 9.12
C GLY A 390 28.92 10.88 9.07
N THR A 391 27.96 10.66 8.17
CA THR A 391 26.74 11.47 8.11
C THR A 391 25.92 11.32 9.40
N TYR A 392 25.65 12.43 10.06
CA TYR A 392 24.85 12.47 11.28
C TYR A 392 23.36 12.68 10.98
N ILE A 393 22.54 11.76 11.49
CA ILE A 393 21.08 11.77 11.43
C ILE A 393 20.55 12.08 12.84
N PRO A 394 19.90 13.23 13.06
CA PRO A 394 19.40 13.59 14.37
C PRO A 394 18.18 12.75 14.77
N LYS A 395 18.00 12.54 16.07
CA LYS A 395 16.76 12.02 16.64
C LYS A 395 15.55 12.80 16.15
N GLY A 396 14.49 12.08 15.79
CA GLY A 396 13.27 12.62 15.19
C GLY A 396 13.37 12.88 13.68
N GLY A 397 14.57 12.73 13.11
CA GLY A 397 14.82 12.77 11.67
C GLY A 397 14.05 11.68 10.94
N VAL A 398 13.36 12.06 9.87
CA VAL A 398 12.65 11.11 9.01
C VAL A 398 13.46 10.89 7.75
N LEU A 399 13.75 9.64 7.41
CA LEU A 399 14.58 9.26 6.27
C LEU A 399 13.81 8.37 5.30
N VAL A 400 14.21 8.43 4.03
CA VAL A 400 13.74 7.58 2.92
C VAL A 400 14.90 7.25 1.99
N VAL A 401 14.78 6.13 1.27
CA VAL A 401 15.76 5.70 0.26
C VAL A 401 15.17 5.89 -1.13
N SER A 402 15.89 6.59 -2.00
CA SER A 402 15.49 6.77 -3.39
C SER A 402 15.46 5.44 -4.14
N THR A 403 14.47 5.21 -5.01
CA THR A 403 14.38 4.01 -5.86
C THR A 403 15.25 4.08 -7.12
N ARG A 404 16.19 5.03 -7.22
CA ARG A 404 17.07 5.23 -8.38
C ARG A 404 17.83 3.98 -8.84
N THR A 405 18.13 3.04 -7.94
CA THR A 405 18.77 1.76 -8.27
C THR A 405 17.95 0.94 -9.27
N LEU A 406 16.62 1.10 -9.30
CA LEU A 406 15.75 0.42 -10.27
C LEU A 406 16.00 0.86 -11.73
N ARG A 407 16.69 2.00 -11.92
CA ARG A 407 17.07 2.55 -13.23
C ARG A 407 18.59 2.60 -13.43
N ASP A 408 19.35 1.88 -12.60
CA ASP A 408 20.80 1.87 -12.68
C ASP A 408 21.28 0.91 -13.79
N GLU A 409 21.87 1.45 -14.85
CA GLU A 409 22.41 0.71 -16.00
C GLU A 409 23.50 -0.30 -15.62
N SER A 410 24.22 -0.09 -14.51
CA SER A 410 25.22 -1.04 -14.03
C SER A 410 24.60 -2.33 -13.45
N ILE A 411 23.32 -2.28 -13.05
CA ILE A 411 22.58 -3.40 -12.46
C ILE A 411 21.59 -3.99 -13.48
N TYR A 412 20.96 -3.10 -14.26
CA TYR A 412 19.97 -3.43 -15.28
C TYR A 412 20.43 -2.89 -16.64
N PRO A 413 21.15 -3.68 -17.46
CA PRO A 413 21.52 -3.23 -18.80
C PRO A 413 20.29 -2.86 -19.64
N ASN A 414 20.33 -1.71 -20.32
CA ASN A 414 19.17 -1.08 -20.96
C ASN A 414 18.04 -0.88 -19.95
N ALA A 415 18.34 -0.17 -18.85
CA ALA A 415 17.46 0.02 -17.70
C ALA A 415 16.15 0.71 -18.08
N ASP A 416 16.17 1.56 -19.09
CA ASP A 416 14.97 2.28 -19.55
C ASP A 416 14.10 1.50 -20.53
N THR A 417 14.58 0.36 -21.03
CA THR A 417 13.80 -0.53 -21.90
C THR A 417 13.03 -1.55 -21.07
N PHE A 418 11.75 -1.74 -21.40
CA PHE A 418 10.95 -2.82 -20.83
C PHE A 418 11.35 -4.17 -21.43
N ASP A 419 11.83 -5.08 -20.58
CA ASP A 419 12.14 -6.46 -20.95
C ASP A 419 11.43 -7.44 -20.00
N GLY A 420 10.29 -7.97 -20.45
CA GLY A 420 9.49 -8.92 -19.67
C GLY A 420 10.22 -10.24 -19.37
N TYR A 421 11.26 -10.58 -20.13
CA TYR A 421 12.11 -11.76 -19.91
C TYR A 421 13.31 -11.48 -19.00
N ARG A 422 13.56 -10.22 -18.61
CA ARG A 422 14.78 -9.82 -17.87
C ARG A 422 15.06 -10.71 -16.66
N PHE A 423 14.06 -10.89 -15.80
CA PHE A 423 14.22 -11.67 -14.58
C PHE A 423 14.08 -13.17 -14.83
N TYR A 424 13.30 -13.58 -15.82
CA TYR A 424 13.20 -14.96 -16.29
C TYR A 424 14.57 -15.48 -16.75
N ASN A 425 15.29 -14.69 -17.56
CA ASN A 425 16.63 -15.00 -18.05
C ASN A 425 17.67 -14.95 -16.92
N LYS A 426 17.60 -13.98 -16.00
CA LYS A 426 18.47 -13.96 -14.81
C LYS A 426 18.31 -15.23 -13.96
N ARG A 427 17.10 -15.78 -13.85
CA ARG A 427 16.81 -17.03 -13.11
C ARG A 427 17.31 -18.31 -13.81
N LYS A 428 17.63 -18.25 -15.11
CA LYS A 428 18.24 -19.38 -15.84
C LYS A 428 19.75 -19.50 -15.58
N GLN A 429 20.39 -18.46 -15.04
CA GLN A 429 21.80 -18.50 -14.70
C GLN A 429 22.00 -19.37 -13.44
N PRO A 430 23.03 -20.24 -13.40
CA PRO A 430 23.30 -21.08 -12.24
C PRO A 430 23.42 -20.28 -10.94
N GLY A 431 22.71 -20.70 -9.89
CA GLY A 431 22.70 -20.05 -8.57
C GLY A 431 21.71 -18.90 -8.42
N ASN A 432 20.95 -18.56 -9.47
CA ASN A 432 19.96 -17.49 -9.47
C ASN A 432 18.50 -17.99 -9.51
N GLU A 433 18.27 -19.30 -9.43
CA GLU A 433 16.98 -19.98 -9.65
C GLU A 433 15.85 -19.39 -8.78
N HIS A 434 16.22 -18.96 -7.56
CA HIS A 434 15.33 -18.40 -6.54
C HIS A 434 15.57 -16.92 -6.21
N ARG A 435 16.56 -16.26 -6.84
CA ARG A 435 16.99 -14.89 -6.44
C ARG A 435 16.14 -13.76 -7.01
N TYR A 436 15.48 -13.99 -8.15
CA TYR A 436 14.76 -12.93 -8.86
C TYR A 436 13.27 -13.22 -9.01
N GLN A 437 12.68 -13.92 -8.04
CA GLN A 437 11.23 -14.05 -8.00
C GLN A 437 10.60 -12.68 -7.75
N PHE A 438 9.36 -12.47 -8.19
CA PHE A 438 8.63 -11.21 -8.01
C PHE A 438 8.64 -10.77 -6.54
N VAL A 439 8.39 -11.71 -5.63
CA VAL A 439 8.35 -11.53 -4.18
C VAL A 439 9.72 -11.41 -3.51
N THR A 440 10.83 -11.64 -4.23
CA THR A 440 12.18 -11.51 -3.66
C THR A 440 12.58 -10.04 -3.57
N THR A 441 13.05 -9.64 -2.39
CA THR A 441 13.55 -8.28 -2.12
C THR A 441 15.07 -8.31 -1.97
N SER A 442 15.74 -7.27 -2.46
CA SER A 442 17.18 -7.08 -2.33
C SER A 442 17.51 -5.58 -2.29
N THR A 443 18.78 -5.24 -2.08
CA THR A 443 19.29 -3.87 -2.25
C THR A 443 19.14 -3.36 -3.70
N GLU A 444 19.13 -4.27 -4.68
CA GLU A 444 18.93 -3.97 -6.11
C GLU A 444 17.44 -3.79 -6.48
N HIS A 445 16.52 -4.48 -5.78
CA HIS A 445 15.08 -4.44 -6.03
C HIS A 445 14.30 -4.50 -4.70
N PHE A 446 13.96 -3.34 -4.15
CA PHE A 446 13.28 -3.18 -2.86
C PHE A 446 11.90 -2.53 -2.98
N ALA A 447 11.20 -2.75 -4.10
CA ALA A 447 9.85 -2.21 -4.31
C ALA A 447 8.81 -2.72 -3.28
N PHE A 448 9.03 -3.91 -2.71
CA PHE A 448 8.29 -4.43 -1.57
C PHE A 448 8.90 -4.03 -0.21
N GLY A 449 9.80 -3.06 -0.15
CA GLY A 449 10.67 -2.84 1.00
C GLY A 449 11.77 -3.91 1.11
N HIS A 450 12.55 -3.86 2.19
CA HIS A 450 13.67 -4.77 2.46
C HIS A 450 14.00 -4.79 3.96
N GLY A 451 14.60 -5.88 4.46
CA GLY A 451 14.89 -6.09 5.88
C GLY A 451 13.66 -6.47 6.71
N VAL A 452 13.70 -6.17 8.02
CA VAL A 452 12.64 -6.53 8.98
C VAL A 452 11.27 -5.91 8.68
N HIS A 453 11.23 -4.83 7.90
CA HIS A 453 9.99 -4.20 7.43
C HIS A 453 9.76 -4.40 5.92
N ALA A 454 10.31 -5.47 5.33
CA ALA A 454 9.85 -5.91 4.02
C ALA A 454 8.35 -6.23 4.09
N CYS A 455 7.62 -5.91 3.02
CA CYS A 455 6.17 -6.06 2.92
C CYS A 455 5.78 -7.51 3.29
N PRO A 456 5.04 -7.70 4.39
CA PRO A 456 4.68 -9.04 4.86
C PRO A 456 3.61 -9.67 3.95
N GLY A 457 2.76 -8.85 3.31
CA GLY A 457 1.70 -9.29 2.40
C GLY A 457 2.15 -9.61 0.96
N ARG A 458 3.44 -9.49 0.63
CA ARG A 458 3.92 -9.60 -0.78
C ARG A 458 3.59 -10.93 -1.46
N PHE A 459 3.56 -12.04 -0.71
CA PHE A 459 3.20 -13.35 -1.26
C PHE A 459 1.72 -13.45 -1.59
N PHE A 460 0.87 -12.85 -0.73
CA PHE A 460 -0.56 -12.77 -0.98
C PHE A 460 -0.84 -11.90 -2.22
N ALA A 461 -0.27 -10.69 -2.27
CA ALA A 461 -0.42 -9.79 -3.42
C ALA A 461 0.06 -10.43 -4.73
N ALA A 462 1.19 -11.15 -4.71
CA ALA A 462 1.67 -11.87 -5.88
C ALA A 462 0.68 -12.93 -6.37
N ASN A 463 0.13 -13.73 -5.46
CA ASN A 463 -0.85 -14.76 -5.81
C ASN A 463 -2.16 -14.15 -6.33
N GLU A 464 -2.67 -13.13 -5.64
CA GLU A 464 -3.90 -12.42 -6.03
C GLU A 464 -3.77 -11.83 -7.44
N VAL A 465 -2.67 -11.13 -7.74
CA VAL A 465 -2.42 -10.56 -9.07
C VAL A 465 -2.23 -11.66 -10.13
N LYS A 466 -1.52 -12.74 -9.83
CA LYS A 466 -1.36 -13.85 -10.80
C LYS A 466 -2.69 -14.51 -11.12
N ILE A 467 -3.54 -14.77 -10.13
CA ILE A 467 -4.88 -15.34 -10.35
C ILE A 467 -5.71 -14.40 -11.23
N LEU A 468 -5.73 -13.10 -10.91
CA LEU A 468 -6.40 -12.09 -11.75
C LEU A 468 -5.87 -12.10 -13.19
N LEU A 469 -4.55 -12.07 -13.38
CA LEU A 469 -3.93 -12.10 -14.71
C LEU A 469 -4.25 -13.38 -15.49
N VAL A 470 -4.26 -14.54 -14.83
CA VAL A 470 -4.66 -15.81 -15.46
C VAL A 470 -6.07 -15.67 -16.04
N HIS A 471 -7.05 -15.20 -15.27
CA HIS A 471 -8.40 -15.02 -15.80
C HIS A 471 -8.48 -13.93 -16.86
N LEU A 472 -7.84 -12.78 -16.65
CA LEU A 472 -7.87 -11.65 -17.59
C LEU A 472 -7.27 -12.04 -18.95
N LEU A 473 -6.17 -12.79 -18.97
CA LEU A 473 -5.48 -13.21 -20.20
C LEU A 473 -6.18 -14.38 -20.90
N MET A 474 -6.72 -15.35 -20.15
CA MET A 474 -7.37 -16.51 -20.76
C MET A 474 -8.77 -16.19 -21.27
N LYS A 475 -9.51 -15.26 -20.63
CA LYS A 475 -10.91 -14.94 -20.95
C LYS A 475 -11.10 -13.75 -21.88
N TYR A 476 -10.11 -12.86 -22.02
CA TYR A 476 -10.27 -11.62 -22.79
C TYR A 476 -9.04 -11.26 -23.61
N ASP A 477 -9.27 -10.58 -24.73
CA ASP A 477 -8.27 -9.79 -25.46
C ASP A 477 -8.35 -8.34 -25.02
N TRP A 478 -7.21 -7.63 -25.06
CA TRP A 478 -7.07 -6.28 -24.50
C TRP A 478 -6.34 -5.34 -25.46
N LYS A 479 -6.80 -4.08 -25.55
CA LYS A 479 -6.07 -3.00 -26.22
C LYS A 479 -6.38 -1.64 -25.61
N PHE A 480 -5.59 -0.61 -25.93
CA PHE A 480 -5.96 0.77 -25.61
C PHE A 480 -7.13 1.20 -26.50
N ALA A 481 -8.02 2.04 -25.97
CA ALA A 481 -9.11 2.61 -26.77
C ALA A 481 -8.60 3.58 -27.85
N GLU A 482 -7.51 4.27 -27.55
CA GLU A 482 -6.79 5.14 -28.47
C GLU A 482 -5.55 4.40 -28.98
N ASP A 483 -5.17 4.61 -30.23
CA ASP A 483 -3.90 4.12 -30.75
C ASP A 483 -2.76 4.94 -30.14
N ARG A 484 -2.18 4.40 -29.07
CA ARG A 484 -1.13 5.06 -28.29
C ARG A 484 -0.17 4.04 -27.68
N GLY A 485 1.04 4.51 -27.38
CA GLY A 485 1.97 3.79 -26.53
C GLY A 485 1.52 3.78 -25.06
N ARG A 486 2.32 3.13 -24.22
CA ARG A 486 2.09 3.02 -22.78
C ARG A 486 1.76 4.38 -22.13
N PRO A 487 0.62 4.53 -21.44
CA PRO A 487 0.30 5.74 -20.68
C PRO A 487 1.37 6.07 -19.65
N GLN A 488 1.68 7.35 -19.49
CA GLN A 488 2.61 7.80 -18.45
C GLN A 488 1.89 7.84 -17.10
N PRO A 489 2.55 7.44 -16.00
CA PRO A 489 1.98 7.58 -14.68
C PRO A 489 1.90 9.07 -14.28
N PHE A 490 0.96 9.40 -13.41
CA PHE A 490 0.97 10.68 -12.73
C PHE A 490 1.73 10.56 -11.40
N MET A 491 2.48 11.61 -11.05
CA MET A 491 3.24 11.65 -9.80
C MET A 491 2.61 12.65 -8.84
N HIS A 492 2.58 12.28 -7.55
CA HIS A 492 2.17 13.18 -6.48
C HIS A 492 3.18 13.11 -5.34
N GLY A 493 4.10 14.08 -5.28
CA GLY A 493 5.28 13.93 -4.44
C GLY A 493 6.07 12.70 -4.88
N THR A 494 6.37 11.79 -3.96
CA THR A 494 7.08 10.53 -4.28
C THR A 494 6.19 9.43 -4.80
N GLU A 495 4.87 9.54 -4.69
CA GLU A 495 3.93 8.51 -5.14
C GLU A 495 3.87 8.46 -6.67
N ILE A 496 3.88 7.24 -7.23
CA ILE A 496 3.74 6.99 -8.66
C ILE A 496 2.45 6.20 -8.87
N ILE A 497 1.49 6.82 -9.54
CA ILE A 497 0.15 6.27 -9.69
C ILE A 497 -0.16 6.17 -11.18
N CYS A 498 -0.73 5.04 -11.60
CA CYS A 498 -1.17 4.86 -12.97
C CYS A 498 -2.19 5.94 -13.37
N ASP A 499 -2.15 6.40 -14.63
CA ASP A 499 -3.16 7.32 -15.15
C ASP A 499 -4.57 6.71 -15.00
N PRO A 500 -5.44 7.32 -14.18
CA PRO A 500 -6.73 6.74 -13.82
C PRO A 500 -7.83 7.04 -14.85
N THR A 501 -7.47 7.72 -15.95
CA THR A 501 -8.42 8.16 -16.98
C THR A 501 -8.35 7.32 -18.25
N VAL A 502 -7.36 6.44 -18.37
CA VAL A 502 -7.12 5.62 -19.57
C VAL A 502 -8.26 4.62 -19.75
N LYS A 503 -8.86 4.66 -20.94
CA LYS A 503 -9.85 3.68 -21.38
C LYS A 503 -9.15 2.49 -22.04
N LEU A 504 -9.41 1.31 -21.50
CA LEU A 504 -9.04 0.05 -22.14
C LEU A 504 -10.25 -0.47 -22.92
N LEU A 505 -9.98 -1.21 -23.98
CA LEU A 505 -10.94 -2.03 -24.68
C LEU A 505 -10.67 -3.49 -24.36
N PHE A 506 -11.73 -4.22 -24.04
CA PHE A 506 -11.67 -5.67 -23.85
C PHE A 506 -12.68 -6.36 -24.77
N LYS A 507 -12.37 -7.59 -25.16
CA LYS A 507 -13.28 -8.44 -25.94
C LYS A 507 -13.19 -9.86 -25.40
N ALA A 508 -14.32 -10.52 -25.22
CA ALA A 508 -14.33 -11.93 -24.81
C ALA A 508 -13.63 -12.78 -25.88
N ARG A 509 -12.92 -13.82 -25.45
CA ARG A 509 -12.26 -14.77 -26.35
C ARG A 509 -12.61 -16.20 -25.98
N THR A 510 -12.45 -17.10 -26.94
CA THR A 510 -12.50 -18.55 -26.68
C THR A 510 -11.21 -18.97 -26.00
N PRO A 511 -11.24 -19.45 -24.74
CA PRO A 511 -10.06 -19.93 -24.04
C PRO A 511 -9.54 -21.23 -24.68
N GLU A 512 -8.23 -21.43 -24.69
CA GLU A 512 -7.57 -22.64 -25.18
C GLU A 512 -7.64 -23.81 -24.19
N ILE A 513 -8.11 -23.54 -22.96
CA ILE A 513 -8.25 -24.52 -21.88
C ILE A 513 -9.68 -24.53 -21.36
N ASP A 514 -10.07 -25.66 -20.78
CA ASP A 514 -11.29 -25.73 -19.97
C ASP A 514 -11.13 -24.85 -18.72
N LEU A 515 -11.94 -23.79 -18.63
CA LEU A 515 -11.92 -22.83 -17.52
C LEU A 515 -12.28 -23.49 -16.18
N SER A 516 -12.95 -24.64 -16.16
CA SER A 516 -13.17 -25.42 -14.93
C SER A 516 -11.84 -25.82 -14.26
N LYS A 517 -10.77 -25.98 -15.04
CA LYS A 517 -9.42 -26.25 -14.52
C LYS A 517 -8.82 -25.07 -13.78
N LEU A 518 -9.35 -23.86 -13.93
CA LEU A 518 -8.98 -22.72 -13.09
C LEU A 518 -9.62 -22.79 -11.69
N GLY A 519 -10.54 -23.73 -11.44
CA GLY A 519 -11.26 -23.86 -10.17
C GLY A 519 -12.63 -23.18 -10.15
N GLU A 520 -13.15 -22.82 -11.33
CA GLU A 520 -14.47 -22.19 -11.52
C GLU A 520 -15.63 -23.09 -11.07
#